data_AF-A0A316NNM9-F1
#
_entry.id   AF-A0A316NNM9-F1
#
_cell.length_a   1.000
_cell.length_b   1.000
_cell.length_c   1.000
_cell.angle_alpha   90.00
_cell.angle_beta   90.00
_cell.angle_gamma   90.00
#
_symmetry.space_group_name_H-M   'P 1'
#
loop_
_entity.id
_entity.type
_entity.pdbx_description
1 polymer ?
#
loop_
_entity_poly.entity_id
_entity_poly.type
_entity_poly.pdbx_seq_one_letter_code
_entity_poly.pdbx_strand_id
1 'polypeptide(L)' 'MKLSNEQGQAVYYNIVTKGGQIRFIVQAASGQTIPGRDREKLKSRTFSQGYQAEAFLKRLGYTTSLY' A
#
# COMPACT_ATOMS: atom_id res chain seq x y z
N MET A 1 8.15 1.40 -4.98
CA MET A 1 8.22 2.79 -4.45
C MET A 1 7.99 2.76 -2.95
N LYS A 2 8.76 3.50 -2.14
CA LYS A 2 8.56 3.57 -0.68
C LYS A 2 7.77 4.82 -0.31
N LEU A 3 6.75 4.67 0.51
CA LEU A 3 5.94 5.76 1.05
C LEU A 3 6.01 5.75 2.58
N SER A 4 5.85 6.91 3.19
CA SER A 4 5.84 7.08 4.64
C SER A 4 4.66 7.95 5.08
N ASN A 5 4.22 7.82 6.32
CA ASN A 5 3.21 8.69 6.93
C ASN A 5 3.77 9.42 8.16
N GLU A 6 3.00 10.37 8.71
CA GLU A 6 3.38 11.17 9.89
C GLU A 6 3.61 10.34 11.16
N GLN A 7 3.08 9.11 11.22
CA GLN A 7 3.30 8.18 12.32
C GLN A 7 4.65 7.44 12.22
N GLY A 8 5.48 7.75 11.21
CA GLY A 8 6.76 7.08 10.97
C GLY A 8 6.61 5.67 10.38
N GLN A 9 5.41 5.27 9.97
CA GLN A 9 5.20 3.99 9.28
C GLN A 9 5.59 4.13 7.82
N ALA A 10 6.04 3.03 7.22
CA ALA A 10 6.41 3.00 5.81
C ALA A 10 5.80 1.81 5.08
N VAL A 11 5.43 2.01 3.82
CA VAL A 11 4.89 0.96 2.94
C VAL A 11 5.61 0.95 1.60
N TYR A 12 5.69 -0.22 0.99
CA TYR A 12 6.09 -0.39 -0.40
C TYR A 12 4.85 -0.42 -1.29
N TYR A 13 4.84 0.45 -2.29
CA TYR A 13 3.90 0.43 -3.40
C TYR A 13 4.58 -0.22 -4.61
N ASN A 14 4.07 -1.37 -5.02
CA ASN A 14 4.62 -2.20 -6.09
C ASN A 14 3.56 -2.40 -7.18
N ILE A 15 3.96 -2.24 -8.43
CA ILE A 15 3.14 -2.56 -9.59
C ILE A 15 3.70 -3.86 -10.18
N VAL A 16 2.88 -4.90 -10.21
CA VAL A 16 3.31 -6.23 -10.67
C VAL A 16 2.33 -6.77 -11.70
N THR A 17 2.83 -7.52 -12.67
CA THR A 17 1.99 -8.25 -13.62
C THR A 17 1.87 -9.70 -13.16
N LYS A 18 0.66 -10.16 -12.89
CA LYS A 18 0.38 -11.55 -12.48
C LYS A 18 -0.70 -12.13 -13.38
N GLY A 19 -0.39 -13.23 -14.07
CA GLY A 19 -1.33 -13.87 -15.01
C GLY A 19 -1.80 -12.94 -16.13
N GLY A 20 -0.90 -12.08 -16.64
CA GLY A 20 -1.23 -11.10 -17.68
C GLY A 20 -1.99 -9.85 -17.22
N GLN A 21 -2.30 -9.74 -15.92
CA GLN A 21 -3.02 -8.60 -15.36
C GLN A 21 -2.12 -7.76 -14.46
N ILE A 22 -2.25 -6.43 -14.58
CA ILE A 22 -1.57 -5.48 -13.69
C ILE A 22 -2.25 -5.53 -12.31
N ARG A 23 -1.44 -5.58 -11.27
CA ARG A 23 -1.85 -5.56 -9.87
C ARG A 23 -1.02 -4.55 -9.11
N PHE A 24 -1.68 -3.86 -8.20
CA PHE A 24 -1.08 -2.82 -7.37
C PHE A 24 -1.02 -3.35 -5.94
N ILE A 25 0.18 -3.56 -5.41
CA ILE A 25 0.42 -4.16 -4.10
C ILE A 25 0.95 -3.09 -3.17
N VAL A 26 0.25 -2.90 -2.05
CA VAL A 26 0.72 -2.10 -0.91
C VAL A 26 1.18 -3.07 0.18
N GLN A 27 2.45 -3.01 0.55
CA GLN A 27 3.07 -3.91 1.52
C GLN A 27 3.66 -3.13 2.68
N ALA A 28 3.45 -3.59 3.92
CA ALA A 28 4.06 -2.98 5.09
C ALA A 28 5.59 -3.11 5.00
N ALA A 29 6.31 -2.00 5.18
CA ALA A 29 7.78 -2.00 5.20
C ALA A 29 8.34 -2.24 6.60
N SER A 30 7.53 -2.10 7.66
CA SER A 30 7.89 -2.46 9.03
C SER A 30 6.84 -3.42 9.64
N GLY A 31 6.92 -3.71 10.93
CA GLY A 31 6.03 -4.66 11.62
C GLY A 31 4.58 -4.20 11.77
N GLN A 32 4.20 -3.05 11.18
CA GLN A 32 2.85 -2.53 11.25
C GLN A 32 1.89 -3.32 10.35
N THR A 33 0.61 -3.22 10.65
CA THR A 33 -0.46 -3.88 9.90
C THR A 33 -1.20 -2.90 8.99
N ILE A 34 -1.56 -3.36 7.81
CA ILE A 34 -2.37 -2.65 6.82
C ILE A 34 -3.83 -3.10 6.99
N PRO A 35 -4.80 -2.18 7.07
CA PRO A 35 -6.21 -2.54 7.19
C PRO A 35 -6.73 -3.17 5.89
N GLY A 36 -7.38 -4.33 6.03
CA GLY A 36 -8.10 -5.04 4.98
C GLY A 36 -9.46 -4.42 4.66
N ARG A 37 -10.32 -5.18 3.99
CA ARG A 37 -11.68 -4.74 3.65
C ARG A 37 -12.57 -4.73 4.90
N ASP A 38 -12.44 -5.76 5.73
CA ASP A 38 -13.26 -5.98 6.92
C ASP A 38 -12.47 -5.73 8.21
N ARG A 39 -11.69 -4.65 8.25
CA ARG A 39 -10.77 -4.32 9.37
C ARG A 39 -9.73 -5.41 9.70
N GLU A 40 -9.52 -6.35 8.78
CA GLU A 40 -8.47 -7.37 8.90
C GLU A 40 -7.09 -6.71 9.05
N LYS A 41 -6.21 -7.31 9.84
CA LYS A 41 -4.84 -6.85 10.05
C LYS A 41 -3.91 -7.61 9.10
N LEU A 42 -3.59 -7.02 7.95
CA LEU A 42 -2.81 -7.67 6.90
C LEU A 42 -1.38 -7.14 6.86
N LYS A 43 -0.45 -7.91 6.29
CA LYS A 43 0.92 -7.43 5.97
C LYS A 43 1.01 -6.79 4.59
N SER A 44 0.03 -7.06 3.73
CA SER A 44 -0.06 -6.51 2.38
C SER A 44 -1.49 -6.49 1.89
N ARG A 45 -1.80 -5.59 0.96
CA ARG A 45 -3.09 -5.49 0.29
C ARG A 45 -2.88 -5.34 -1.21
N THR A 46 -3.66 -6.10 -1.99
CA THR A 46 -3.61 -6.07 -3.45
C THR A 46 -4.84 -5.39 -4.01
N PHE A 47 -4.66 -4.56 -5.04
CA PHE A 47 -5.70 -3.86 -5.76
C PHE A 47 -5.62 -4.19 -7.25
N SER A 48 -6.77 -4.18 -7.92
CA SER A 48 -6.86 -4.37 -9.37
C SER A 48 -6.62 -3.07 -10.15
N GLN A 49 -6.87 -1.92 -9.51
CA GLN A 49 -6.81 -0.60 -10.16
C GLN A 49 -5.94 0.35 -9.35
N GLY A 50 -5.13 1.17 -10.05
CA GLY A 50 -4.17 2.08 -9.43
C GLY A 50 -4.82 3.10 -8.51
N TYR A 51 -5.89 3.76 -8.99
CA TYR A 51 -6.59 4.78 -8.20
C TYR A 51 -7.17 4.25 -6.89
N GLN A 52 -7.50 2.95 -6.80
CA GLN A 52 -7.98 2.34 -5.56
C GLN A 52 -6.84 2.23 -4.53
N ALA A 53 -5.66 1.84 -4.99
CA ALA A 53 -4.47 1.77 -4.15
C ALA A 53 -4.00 3.17 -3.73
N GLU A 54 -4.05 4.14 -4.64
CA GLU A 54 -3.70 5.54 -4.35
C GLU A 54 -4.67 6.18 -3.35
N ALA A 55 -5.98 6.01 -3.53
CA ALA A 55 -6.99 6.48 -2.58
C ALA A 55 -6.81 5.83 -1.21
N PHE A 56 -6.43 4.55 -1.17
CA PHE A 56 -6.12 3.84 0.06
C PHE A 56 -4.90 4.42 0.78
N LEU A 57 -3.80 4.65 0.05
CA LEU A 57 -2.58 5.27 0.59
C LEU A 57 -2.86 6.68 1.11
N LYS A 58 -3.58 7.50 0.34
CA LYS A 58 -3.97 8.87 0.70
C LYS A 58 -4.83 8.89 1.96
N ARG A 59 -5.80 7.97 2.09
CA ARG A 59 -6.66 7.84 3.29
C ARG A 59 -5.85 7.56 4.56
N LEU A 60 -4.74 6.83 4.44
CA LEU A 60 -3.86 6.48 5.55
C LEU A 60 -2.68 7.46 5.75
N GLY A 61 -2.67 8.55 4.99
CA GLY A 61 -1.62 9.58 5.08
C GLY A 61 -0.26 9.15 4.53
N TYR A 62 -0.19 8.08 3.73
CA TYR A 62 1.06 7.68 3.10
C TYR A 62 1.36 8.57 1.91
N THR A 63 2.52 9.21 1.92
CA THR A 63 3.03 10.06 0.85
C THR A 63 4.37 9.55 0.34
N THR A 64 4.68 9.89 -0.91
CA THR A 64 5.99 9.67 -1.49
C THR A 64 7.03 10.37 -0.63
N SER A 65 7.87 9.60 0.03
CA SER A 65 9.03 10.15 0.72
C SER A 65 10.11 10.39 -0.32
N LEU A 66 10.23 11.63 -0.79
CA LEU A 66 11.41 12.12 -1.51
C LEU A 66 12.47 12.40 -0.45
N TYR A 67 13.26 11.40 -0.12
CA TYR A 67 14.53 11.57 0.59
C TYR A 67 15.65 11.10 -0.34
#